data_AF-A0A2J8SKE6-F1
#
_entry.id   AF-A0A2J8SKE6-F1
#
_cell.length_a   1.000
_cell.length_b   1.000
_cell.length_c   1.000
_cell.angle_alpha   90.00
_cell.angle_beta   90.00
_cell.angle_gamma   90.00
#
_symmetry.space_group_name_H-M   'P 1'
#
loop_
_entity.id
_entity.type
_entity.pdbx_description
1 polymer ?
#
loop_
_entity_poly.entity_id
_entity_poly.type
_entity_poly.pdbx_seq_one_letter_code
_entity_poly.pdbx_strand_id
1 'polypeptide(L)'
;RPVEHLNDKIKIKFGLAISQLVDVDEKNQLMTTNVWLKQEWIDVKLRWNPDDYGGIKVIRVPSDSVWTPDIVLFDNADGRFEGTSTKTVIRYNGTVTWTPPANYKSSCTIDVTFFPFDLQNCSMKFGSWTYDGSQVDIILEDQDVDKRDFFDNGEWEIVSATGSKGNRTDSCCWLLKIGNS
;
A
#
# COMPACT_ATOMS: atom_id res chain seq x y z
N ARG A 1 0.08 19.50 1.11
CA ARG A 1 -1.00 18.80 1.85
C ARG A 1 -2.32 19.55 1.69
N PRO A 2 -3.37 18.92 1.15
CA PRO A 2 -4.70 19.50 1.00
C PRO A 2 -5.51 19.51 2.31
N VAL A 3 -5.21 20.47 3.19
CA VAL A 3 -5.93 20.69 4.45
C VAL A 3 -6.55 22.09 4.48
N GLU A 4 -7.64 22.25 5.24
CA GLU A 4 -8.26 23.56 5.45
C GLU A 4 -7.39 24.44 6.36
N HIS A 5 -6.86 23.86 7.44
CA HIS A 5 -5.93 24.53 8.35
C HIS A 5 -4.59 23.81 8.42
N LEU A 6 -3.50 24.56 8.62
CA LEU A 6 -2.15 24.00 8.72
C LEU A 6 -1.98 23.03 9.90
N ASN A 7 -2.82 23.11 10.92
CA ASN A 7 -2.77 22.19 12.06
C ASN A 7 -3.53 20.89 11.83
N ASP A 8 -4.28 20.78 10.72
CA ASP A 8 -5.07 19.59 10.45
C ASP A 8 -4.19 18.46 9.91
N LYS A 9 -4.61 17.24 10.24
CA LYS A 9 -3.99 16.01 9.79
C LYS A 9 -4.72 15.47 8.57
N ILE A 10 -3.98 15.01 7.58
CA ILE A 10 -4.56 14.25 6.47
C ILE A 10 -4.70 12.80 6.91
N LYS A 11 -5.93 12.29 6.85
CA LYS A 11 -6.20 10.87 7.02
C LYS A 11 -6.09 10.17 5.67
N ILE A 12 -5.22 9.17 5.59
CA ILE A 12 -5.06 8.35 4.40
C ILE A 12 -5.51 6.95 4.76
N LYS A 13 -6.60 6.49 4.14
CA LYS A 13 -6.94 5.07 4.16
C LYS A 13 -5.97 4.34 3.25
N PHE A 14 -5.29 3.37 3.82
CA PHE A 14 -4.29 2.56 3.15
C PHE A 14 -4.67 1.09 3.22
N GLY A 15 -4.76 0.46 2.06
CA GLY A 15 -5.00 -0.97 1.90
C GLY A 15 -3.95 -1.56 0.98
N LEU A 16 -3.65 -2.83 1.20
CA LEU A 16 -2.77 -3.61 0.34
C LEU A 16 -3.59 -4.71 -0.32
N ALA A 17 -3.45 -4.84 -1.63
CA ALA A 17 -3.95 -5.97 -2.39
C ALA A 17 -2.78 -6.70 -3.04
N ILE A 18 -2.66 -8.01 -2.84
CA ILE A 18 -1.59 -8.81 -3.47
C ILE A 18 -2.16 -9.49 -4.69
N SER A 19 -1.57 -9.23 -5.86
CA SER A 19 -1.92 -9.92 -7.10
C SER A 19 -1.07 -11.16 -7.33
N GLN A 20 0.20 -11.15 -6.91
CA GLN A 20 1.09 -12.28 -7.12
C GLN A 20 2.24 -12.28 -6.10
N LEU A 21 2.53 -13.46 -5.55
CA LEU A 21 3.82 -13.76 -4.94
C LEU A 21 4.73 -14.26 -6.07
N VAL A 22 5.72 -13.46 -6.45
CA VAL A 22 6.52 -13.74 -7.65
C VAL A 22 7.59 -14.76 -7.34
N ASP A 23 8.36 -14.51 -6.27
CA ASP A 23 9.54 -15.29 -5.91
C ASP A 23 9.92 -15.04 -4.44
N VAL A 24 10.53 -16.04 -3.82
CA VAL A 24 11.10 -15.99 -2.47
C VAL A 24 12.53 -16.51 -2.57
N ASP A 25 13.50 -15.60 -2.53
CA ASP A 25 14.91 -15.94 -2.61
C ASP A 25 15.46 -16.19 -1.20
N GLU A 26 15.49 -17.46 -0.80
CA GLU A 26 15.92 -17.87 0.54
C GLU A 26 17.40 -17.54 0.78
N LYS A 27 18.21 -17.59 -0.27
CA LYS A 27 19.65 -17.32 -0.20
C LYS A 27 19.93 -15.85 0.06
N ASN A 28 19.21 -14.95 -0.61
CA ASN A 28 19.38 -13.52 -0.48
C ASN A 28 18.44 -12.88 0.55
N GLN A 29 17.55 -13.66 1.17
CA GLN A 29 16.56 -13.21 2.15
C GLN A 29 15.60 -12.15 1.58
N LEU A 30 15.07 -12.41 0.38
CA LEU A 30 14.22 -11.48 -0.36
C LEU A 30 12.88 -12.12 -0.72
N MET A 31 11.81 -11.33 -0.63
CA MET A 31 10.48 -11.68 -1.11
C MET A 31 10.06 -10.68 -2.19
N THR A 32 9.72 -11.17 -3.38
CA THR A 32 9.23 -10.35 -4.49
C THR A 32 7.71 -10.49 -4.64
N THR A 33 6.99 -9.38 -4.55
CA THR A 33 5.52 -9.36 -4.66
C THR A 33 5.04 -8.31 -5.65
N ASN A 34 3.98 -8.64 -6.38
CA ASN A 34 3.18 -7.69 -7.14
C ASN A 34 1.96 -7.31 -6.31
N VAL A 35 1.81 -6.00 -6.08
CA VAL A 35 0.76 -5.46 -5.22
C VAL A 35 0.07 -4.25 -5.85
N TRP A 36 -1.14 -4.01 -5.40
CA TRP A 36 -1.89 -2.78 -5.64
C TRP A 36 -1.99 -2.01 -4.32
N LEU A 37 -1.54 -0.74 -4.34
CA LEU A 37 -1.55 0.12 -3.16
C LEU A 37 -2.85 0.92 -3.12
N LYS A 38 -3.84 0.47 -2.36
CA LYS A 38 -5.11 1.20 -2.25
C LYS A 38 -4.93 2.39 -1.32
N GLN A 39 -5.11 3.59 -1.87
CA GLN A 39 -4.94 4.83 -1.15
C GLN A 39 -6.18 5.69 -1.35
N GLU A 40 -6.78 6.14 -0.25
CA GLU A 40 -7.91 7.07 -0.28
C GLU A 40 -7.69 8.20 0.73
N TRP A 41 -7.86 9.44 0.26
CA TRP A 41 -7.82 10.63 1.10
C TRP A 41 -8.88 11.64 0.62
N ILE A 42 -9.04 12.72 1.37
CA ILE A 42 -9.92 13.84 1.01
C ILE A 42 -9.05 15.03 0.66
N ASP A 43 -9.25 15.59 -0.53
CA ASP A 43 -8.69 16.87 -0.94
C ASP A 43 -9.81 17.91 -1.00
N VAL A 44 -9.78 18.86 -0.06
CA VAL A 44 -10.79 19.91 0.07
C VAL A 44 -10.79 20.89 -1.09
N LYS A 45 -9.66 21.03 -1.81
CA LYS A 45 -9.53 21.92 -2.97
C LYS A 45 -10.12 21.33 -4.25
N LEU A 46 -10.36 20.01 -4.26
CA LEU A 46 -10.90 19.28 -5.40
C LEU A 46 -12.40 18.98 -5.23
N ARG A 47 -13.10 19.75 -4.38
CA ARG A 47 -14.56 19.69 -4.24
C ARG A 47 -15.24 20.54 -5.30
N TRP A 48 -16.32 20.04 -5.88
CA TRP A 48 -17.18 20.81 -6.78
C TRP A 48 -18.65 20.44 -6.60
N ASN A 49 -19.55 21.34 -6.99
CA ASN A 49 -20.97 21.06 -7.04
C ASN A 49 -21.32 20.46 -8.41
N PRO A 50 -21.84 19.22 -8.49
CA PRO A 50 -22.20 18.61 -9.77
C PRO A 50 -23.16 19.44 -10.63
N ASP A 51 -24.05 20.22 -10.01
CA ASP A 51 -25.05 21.02 -10.73
C ASP A 51 -24.41 22.12 -11.61
N ASP A 52 -23.25 22.64 -11.20
CA ASP A 52 -22.49 23.64 -11.96
C ASP A 52 -21.71 23.04 -13.14
N TYR A 53 -21.60 21.70 -13.18
CA TYR A 53 -20.78 20.96 -14.15
C TYR A 53 -21.58 19.86 -14.87
N GLY A 54 -22.86 20.11 -15.15
CA GLY A 54 -23.69 19.19 -15.94
C GLY A 54 -23.91 17.82 -15.29
N GLY A 55 -23.90 17.75 -13.96
CA GLY A 55 -24.11 16.54 -13.18
C GLY A 55 -22.87 15.64 -13.07
N ILE A 56 -21.68 16.10 -13.47
CA ILE A 56 -20.43 15.33 -13.35
C ILE A 56 -20.13 15.10 -11.86
N LYS A 57 -20.02 13.84 -11.45
CA LYS A 57 -19.72 13.45 -10.05
C LYS A 57 -18.35 12.82 -9.86
N VAL A 58 -17.70 12.39 -10.93
CA VAL A 58 -16.42 11.67 -10.91
C VAL A 58 -15.58 12.08 -12.11
N ILE A 59 -14.30 12.35 -11.87
CA ILE A 59 -13.30 12.61 -12.91
C ILE A 59 -12.08 11.69 -12.71
N ARG A 60 -11.31 11.48 -13.79
CA ARG A 60 -10.05 10.73 -13.74
C ARG A 60 -8.92 11.64 -14.18
N VAL A 61 -7.95 11.85 -13.30
CA VAL A 61 -6.87 12.83 -13.51
C VAL A 61 -5.53 12.11 -13.33
N PRO A 62 -4.50 12.43 -14.11
CA PRO A 62 -3.13 11.97 -13.84
C PRO A 62 -2.69 12.25 -12.39
N SER A 63 -1.97 11.32 -11.77
CA SER A 63 -1.51 11.45 -10.37
C SER A 63 -0.52 12.58 -10.15
N ASP A 64 0.28 12.93 -11.16
CA ASP A 64 1.22 14.05 -11.16
C ASP A 64 0.56 15.45 -11.09
N SER A 65 -0.73 15.53 -11.42
CA SER A 65 -1.49 16.77 -11.46
C SER A 65 -2.20 17.09 -10.13
N VAL A 66 -2.14 16.18 -9.15
CA VAL A 66 -2.74 16.33 -7.82
C VAL A 66 -1.73 16.02 -6.74
N TRP A 67 -2.00 16.48 -5.51
CA TRP A 67 -1.19 16.04 -4.38
C TRP A 67 -1.42 14.55 -4.12
N THR A 68 -0.35 13.76 -4.10
CA THR A 68 -0.36 12.36 -3.68
C THR A 68 0.48 12.18 -2.43
N PRO A 69 0.12 11.25 -1.53
CA PRO A 69 0.96 10.95 -0.38
C PRO A 69 2.22 10.17 -0.79
N ASP A 70 3.28 10.31 0.01
CA ASP A 70 4.61 9.73 -0.18
C ASP A 70 4.80 8.43 0.62
N ILE A 71 3.88 7.48 0.43
CA ILE A 71 3.95 6.19 1.12
C ILE A 71 5.01 5.31 0.46
N VAL A 72 6.01 4.91 1.24
CA VAL A 72 7.12 4.06 0.81
C VAL A 72 7.20 2.77 1.63
N LEU A 73 7.79 1.73 1.04
CA LEU A 73 8.19 0.52 1.74
C LEU A 73 9.56 0.76 2.40
N PHE A 74 9.65 0.68 3.73
CA PHE A 74 10.89 0.89 4.48
C PHE A 74 11.87 -0.27 4.34
N ASP A 75 11.38 -1.51 4.36
CA ASP A 75 12.20 -2.72 4.27
C ASP A 75 12.47 -3.11 2.79
N ASN A 76 12.60 -2.11 1.91
CA ASN A 76 12.80 -2.29 0.48
C ASN A 76 14.27 -2.60 0.16
N ALA A 77 14.51 -3.70 -0.56
CA ALA A 77 15.85 -4.16 -0.92
C ALA A 77 16.30 -3.75 -2.34
N ASP A 78 15.38 -3.31 -3.22
CA ASP A 78 15.68 -3.01 -4.63
C ASP A 78 16.11 -1.55 -4.87
N GLY A 79 16.02 -0.69 -3.85
CA GLY A 79 16.34 0.74 -3.95
C GLY A 79 15.41 1.56 -4.85
N ARG A 80 14.36 0.95 -5.42
CA ARG A 80 13.31 1.61 -6.21
C ARG A 80 12.12 1.92 -5.31
N PHE A 81 11.86 3.19 -5.05
CA PHE A 81 10.83 3.63 -4.09
C PHE A 81 9.56 4.15 -4.76
N GLU A 82 9.50 4.19 -6.09
CA GLU A 82 8.40 4.82 -6.85
C GLU A 82 7.45 3.78 -7.46
N GLY A 83 6.15 3.98 -7.21
CA GLY A 83 5.07 3.29 -7.93
C GLY A 83 4.84 3.89 -9.32
N THR A 84 4.18 3.13 -10.19
CA THR A 84 3.88 3.60 -11.57
C THR A 84 2.95 4.82 -11.53
N SER A 85 3.23 5.86 -12.32
CA SER A 85 2.32 6.99 -12.49
C SER A 85 1.03 6.53 -13.18
N THR A 86 -0.03 6.38 -12.39
CA THR A 86 -1.38 6.01 -12.86
C THR A 86 -2.35 7.16 -12.66
N LYS A 87 -3.57 7.03 -13.21
CA LYS A 87 -4.63 8.01 -12.99
C LYS A 87 -5.27 7.82 -11.61
N THR A 88 -5.59 8.92 -10.96
CA THR A 88 -6.43 8.98 -9.77
C THR A 88 -7.90 9.11 -10.16
N VAL A 89 -8.78 8.66 -9.29
CA VAL A 89 -10.23 8.85 -9.41
C VAL A 89 -10.65 9.86 -8.35
N ILE A 90 -11.24 10.98 -8.77
CA ILE A 90 -11.66 12.05 -7.87
C ILE A 90 -13.18 12.14 -7.92
N ARG A 91 -13.83 12.16 -6.75
CA ARG A 91 -15.27 12.36 -6.59
C ARG A 91 -15.57 13.81 -6.21
N TYR A 92 -16.78 14.28 -6.54
CA TYR A 92 -17.21 15.67 -6.33
C TYR A 92 -17.10 16.17 -4.87
N ASN A 93 -17.18 15.26 -3.91
CA ASN A 93 -17.01 15.56 -2.48
C ASN A 93 -15.53 15.73 -2.05
N GLY A 94 -14.59 15.66 -3.00
CA GLY A 94 -13.15 15.76 -2.77
C GLY A 94 -12.48 14.44 -2.39
N THR A 95 -13.22 13.32 -2.36
CA THR A 95 -12.60 12.00 -2.15
C THR A 95 -11.73 11.64 -3.35
N VAL A 96 -10.44 11.41 -3.09
CA VAL A 96 -9.46 10.96 -4.09
C VAL A 96 -9.11 9.52 -3.78
N THR A 97 -9.23 8.66 -4.79
CA THR A 97 -8.81 7.26 -4.74
C THR A 97 -7.68 7.05 -5.73
N TRP A 98 -6.59 6.44 -5.27
CA TRP A 98 -5.43 6.10 -6.08
C TRP A 98 -4.99 4.67 -5.78
N THR A 99 -4.80 3.87 -6.84
CA THR A 99 -4.46 2.45 -6.71
C THR A 99 -3.35 2.09 -7.70
N PRO A 100 -2.13 2.59 -7.52
CA PRO A 100 -1.02 2.26 -8.39
C PRO A 100 -0.58 0.78 -8.18
N PRO A 101 -0.20 0.09 -9.27
CA PRO A 101 0.52 -1.17 -9.16
C PRO A 101 1.97 -0.90 -8.75
N ALA A 102 2.51 -1.78 -7.92
CA ALA A 102 3.91 -1.78 -7.51
C ALA A 102 4.47 -3.20 -7.51
N ASN A 103 5.74 -3.32 -7.90
CA ASN A 103 6.54 -4.51 -7.69
C ASN A 103 7.51 -4.21 -6.55
N TYR A 104 7.39 -4.94 -5.44
CA TYR A 104 8.24 -4.75 -4.27
C TYR A 104 9.14 -5.96 -4.05
N LYS A 105 10.41 -5.68 -3.77
CA LYS A 105 11.33 -6.65 -3.17
C LYS A 105 11.58 -6.25 -1.73
N SER A 106 10.95 -6.95 -0.81
CA SER A 106 11.11 -6.72 0.63
C SER A 106 12.15 -7.67 1.21
N SER A 107 12.99 -7.18 2.11
CA SER A 107 13.83 -8.05 2.93
C SER A 107 12.96 -8.88 3.87
N CYS A 108 13.16 -10.19 3.86
CA CYS A 108 12.45 -11.13 4.71
C CYS A 108 13.43 -12.15 5.29
N THR A 109 13.46 -12.27 6.62
CA THR A 109 14.27 -13.29 7.28
C THR A 109 13.66 -14.67 7.05
N ILE A 110 14.37 -15.51 6.32
CA ILE A 110 13.91 -16.85 5.93
C ILE A 110 14.64 -17.91 6.78
N ASP A 111 13.88 -18.83 7.36
CA ASP A 111 14.38 -19.94 8.17
C ASP A 111 14.21 -21.27 7.43
N VAL A 112 15.32 -21.82 6.93
CA VAL A 112 15.35 -23.06 6.14
C VAL A 112 15.46 -24.34 6.97
N THR A 113 15.20 -24.28 8.28
CA THR A 113 15.33 -25.45 9.19
C THR A 113 14.47 -26.65 8.77
N PHE A 114 13.31 -26.42 8.16
CA PHE A 114 12.31 -27.45 7.83
C PHE A 114 12.09 -27.66 6.33
N PHE A 115 13.03 -27.23 5.49
CA PHE A 115 12.96 -27.39 4.04
C PHE A 115 12.69 -28.86 3.65
N PRO A 116 11.81 -29.15 2.66
CA PRO A 116 11.08 -28.22 1.79
C PRO A 116 9.69 -27.79 2.31
N PHE A 117 9.29 -28.16 3.53
CA PHE A 117 7.95 -27.89 4.08
C PHE A 117 8.01 -26.82 5.18
N ASP A 118 8.58 -25.68 4.85
CA ASP A 118 8.80 -24.57 5.75
C ASP A 118 7.69 -23.49 5.68
N LEU A 119 7.51 -22.80 6.81
CA LEU A 119 6.62 -21.65 6.94
C LEU A 119 7.46 -20.41 7.16
N GLN A 120 7.28 -19.40 6.32
CA GLN A 120 7.98 -18.14 6.41
C GLN A 120 7.06 -17.01 6.85
N ASN A 121 7.58 -16.14 7.71
CA ASN A 121 6.88 -14.94 8.18
C ASN A 121 7.61 -13.70 7.65
N CYS A 122 7.13 -13.15 6.55
CA CYS A 122 7.64 -11.93 5.95
C CYS A 122 6.85 -10.71 6.40
N SER A 123 7.51 -9.58 6.61
CA SER A 123 6.85 -8.32 6.96
C SER A 123 7.12 -7.25 5.92
N MET A 124 6.10 -6.45 5.60
CA MET A 124 6.24 -5.25 4.80
C MET A 124 5.82 -4.03 5.61
N LYS A 125 6.73 -3.07 5.77
CA LYS A 125 6.50 -1.83 6.52
C LYS A 125 6.31 -0.66 5.59
N PHE A 126 5.07 -0.16 5.53
CA PHE A 126 4.73 1.04 4.78
C PHE A 126 4.62 2.25 5.69
N GLY A 127 5.09 3.41 5.23
CA GLY A 127 4.94 4.66 5.94
C GLY A 127 5.20 5.87 5.06
N SER A 128 4.79 7.05 5.53
CA SER A 128 5.17 8.31 4.89
C SER A 128 6.68 8.54 5.04
N TRP A 129 7.31 9.00 3.96
CA TRP A 129 8.74 9.29 3.96
C TRP A 129 9.07 10.62 4.64
N THR A 130 8.32 11.68 4.33
CA THR A 130 8.63 13.07 4.73
C THR A 130 7.68 13.63 5.78
N TYR A 131 6.48 13.08 5.94
CA TYR A 131 5.50 13.56 6.92
C TYR A 131 5.55 12.74 8.21
N ASP A 132 5.40 13.42 9.35
CA ASP A 132 5.22 12.76 10.65
C ASP A 132 3.74 12.49 10.96
N GLY A 133 3.50 11.77 12.06
CA GLY A 133 2.14 11.45 12.55
C GLY A 133 1.31 12.65 13.02
N SER A 134 1.89 13.84 13.09
CA SER A 134 1.18 15.09 13.33
C SER A 134 0.60 15.68 12.04
N GLN A 135 1.14 15.32 10.88
CA GLN A 135 0.73 15.84 9.58
C GLN A 135 -0.10 14.83 8.78
N VAL A 136 0.29 13.56 8.83
CA VAL A 136 -0.33 12.45 8.09
C VAL A 136 -0.68 11.32 9.05
N ASP A 137 -1.94 10.91 9.01
CA ASP A 137 -2.46 9.80 9.78
C ASP A 137 -2.88 8.66 8.84
N ILE A 138 -2.04 7.63 8.75
CA ILE A 138 -2.33 6.43 7.95
C ILE A 138 -3.30 5.55 8.76
N ILE A 139 -4.43 5.20 8.16
CA ILE A 139 -5.43 4.30 8.73
C ILE A 139 -5.58 3.09 7.81
N LEU A 140 -5.71 1.90 8.39
CA LEU A 140 -5.94 0.69 7.60
C LEU A 140 -7.33 0.78 6.95
N GLU A 141 -7.40 0.49 5.66
CA GLU A 141 -8.68 0.30 4.95
C GLU A 141 -9.37 -0.96 5.47
N ASP A 142 -8.59 -2.04 5.60
CA ASP A 142 -9.00 -3.34 6.13
C ASP A 142 -7.83 -3.95 6.93
N GLN A 143 -8.15 -4.81 7.89
CA GLN A 143 -7.15 -5.59 8.61
C GLN A 143 -6.62 -6.74 7.74
N ASP A 144 -7.44 -7.31 6.86
CA ASP A 144 -7.02 -8.38 5.98
C ASP A 144 -6.46 -7.82 4.67
N VAL A 145 -5.34 -8.39 4.20
CA VAL A 145 -4.80 -8.06 2.87
C VAL A 145 -5.75 -8.63 1.81
N ASP A 146 -6.10 -7.81 0.82
CA ASP A 146 -7.00 -8.23 -0.23
C ASP A 146 -6.29 -9.20 -1.20
N LYS A 147 -6.83 -10.42 -1.29
CA LYS A 147 -6.34 -11.51 -2.15
C LYS A 147 -7.32 -11.88 -3.27
N ARG A 148 -8.34 -11.05 -3.54
CA ARG A 148 -9.40 -11.37 -4.52
C ARG A 148 -8.88 -11.62 -5.95
N ASP A 149 -7.85 -10.87 -6.34
CA ASP A 149 -7.22 -10.99 -7.65
C ASP A 149 -5.86 -11.72 -7.57
N PHE A 150 -5.66 -12.55 -6.53
CA PHE A 150 -4.42 -13.29 -6.34
C PHE A 150 -4.28 -14.42 -7.37
N PHE A 151 -3.15 -14.47 -8.04
CA PHE A 151 -2.74 -15.54 -8.93
C PHE A 151 -1.66 -16.39 -8.26
N ASP A 152 -1.95 -17.68 -8.09
CA ASP A 152 -1.05 -18.67 -7.51
C ASP A 152 0.07 -19.03 -8.48
N ASN A 153 1.33 -18.99 -8.03
CA ASN A 153 2.50 -19.37 -8.82
C ASN A 153 2.81 -20.89 -8.72
N GLY A 154 2.14 -21.62 -7.82
CA GLY A 154 2.27 -23.06 -7.64
C GLY A 154 3.49 -23.51 -6.83
N GLU A 155 4.29 -22.57 -6.31
CA GLU A 155 5.48 -22.84 -5.48
C GLU A 155 5.28 -22.37 -4.03
N TRP A 156 4.55 -21.27 -3.84
CA TRP A 156 4.32 -20.67 -2.52
C TRP A 156 2.86 -20.31 -2.32
N GLU A 157 2.29 -20.72 -1.18
CA GLU A 157 0.93 -20.38 -0.77
C GLU A 157 0.93 -19.26 0.29
N ILE A 158 0.08 -18.25 0.10
CA ILE A 158 -0.19 -17.24 1.14
C ILE A 158 -1.21 -17.77 2.16
N VAL A 159 -0.70 -18.41 3.22
CA VAL A 159 -1.49 -18.96 4.33
C VAL A 159 -2.29 -17.86 5.05
N SER A 160 -1.66 -16.74 5.43
CA SER A 160 -2.37 -15.61 6.04
C SER A 160 -1.67 -14.28 5.76
N ALA A 161 -2.45 -13.20 5.63
CA ALA A 161 -1.92 -11.89 5.30
C ALA A 161 -2.72 -10.81 6.03
N THR A 162 -2.11 -10.16 7.02
CA THR A 162 -2.79 -9.21 7.91
C THR A 162 -2.03 -7.90 8.06
N GLY A 163 -2.77 -6.82 8.27
CA GLY A 163 -2.26 -5.47 8.49
C GLY A 163 -2.39 -5.04 9.94
N SER A 164 -1.36 -4.40 10.46
CA SER A 164 -1.41 -3.72 11.75
C SER A 164 -0.87 -2.30 11.62
N LYS A 165 -1.53 -1.35 12.28
CA LYS A 165 -1.05 0.03 12.41
C LYS A 165 -0.20 0.15 13.67
N GLY A 166 0.88 0.91 13.59
CA GLY A 166 1.60 1.42 14.76
C GLY A 166 2.59 2.50 14.38
N ASN A 167 3.49 2.83 15.29
CA ASN A 167 4.47 3.89 15.09
C ASN A 167 5.73 3.35 14.42
N ARG A 168 6.48 4.22 13.74
CA ARG A 168 7.77 3.89 13.11
C ARG A 168 8.80 3.28 14.08
N THR A 169 8.71 3.59 15.37
CA THR A 169 9.56 3.05 16.44
C THR A 169 9.01 1.78 17.08
N ASP A 170 7.75 1.46 16.84
CA ASP A 170 7.07 0.29 17.38
C ASP A 170 7.00 -0.83 16.34
N SER A 171 6.76 -2.06 16.80
CA SER A 171 6.67 -3.29 16.00
C SER A 171 5.40 -3.35 15.11
N CYS A 172 5.16 -2.37 14.24
CA CYS A 172 4.01 -2.38 13.32
C CYS A 172 4.39 -2.75 11.88
N CYS A 173 3.58 -3.59 11.24
CA CYS A 173 3.78 -4.01 9.85
C CYS A 173 2.49 -4.57 9.23
N TRP A 174 2.45 -4.64 7.90
CA TRP A 174 1.70 -5.70 7.23
C TRP A 174 2.52 -6.99 7.32
N LEU A 175 1.95 -8.02 7.92
CA LEU A 175 2.57 -9.32 8.14
C LEU A 175 2.00 -10.33 7.14
N LEU A 176 2.89 -10.95 6.37
CA LEU A 176 2.62 -12.01 5.43
C LEU A 176 3.19 -13.31 5.97
N LYS A 177 2.31 -14.30 6.15
CA LYS A 177 2.71 -15.67 6.44
C LYS A 177 2.50 -16.49 5.19
N ILE A 178 3.60 -17.02 4.67
CA ILE A 178 3.64 -17.84 3.46
C ILE A 178 4.15 -19.24 3.83
N GLY A 179 3.66 -20.25 3.12
CA GLY A 179 4.10 -21.63 3.26
C GLY A 179 4.53 -22.19 1.92
N ASN A 180 5.55 -23.04 1.94
CA ASN A 180 5.96 -23.83 0.79
C ASN A 180 5.06 -25.08 0.70
N SER A 181 4.62 -25.45 -0.51
CA SER A 181 3.66 -26.54 -0.77
C SER A 181 4.32 -27.81 -1.27
#